data_AF-A0A401HVN0-F1
#
_entry.id   AF-A0A401HVN0-F1
#
_cell.length_a   1.000
_cell.length_b   1.000
_cell.length_c   1.000
_cell.angle_alpha   90.00
_cell.angle_beta   90.00
_cell.angle_gamma   90.00
#
_symmetry.space_group_name_H-M   'P 1'
#
loop_
_entity.id
_entity.type
_entity.pdbx_description
1 polymer ?
#
loop_
_entity_poly.entity_id
_entity_poly.type
_entity_poly.pdbx_seq_one_letter_code
_entity_poly.pdbx_strand_id
1 'polypeptide(L)'
;MNRAETGQLFDEIISYYPSYERRVSADPEGMIDKWQAVLQHTPLDFAIAKLKEYASLPDNRFAPHPGALAKVKTELERYYEQQQAAGAVTLEMWDDMRRKAVPPTEEQRRKVEELRGR
;
A
#
# COMPACT_ATOMS: atom_id res chain seq x y z
N MET A 1 7.30 -1.52 4.34
CA MET A 1 8.71 -1.36 4.67
C MET A 1 9.21 0.03 4.31
N ASN A 2 10.01 0.67 5.16
CA ASN A 2 10.68 1.93 4.90
C ASN A 2 12.05 1.72 4.19
N ARG A 3 12.75 2.81 3.84
CA ARG A 3 14.05 2.73 3.12
C ARG A 3 15.13 2.00 3.93
N ALA A 4 15.22 2.27 5.23
CA ALA A 4 16.24 1.67 6.10
C ALA A 4 16.06 0.16 6.22
N GLU A 5 14.82 -0.28 6.45
CA GLU A 5 14.46 -1.69 6.45
C GLU A 5 14.69 -2.34 5.07
N THR A 6 14.47 -1.61 3.98
CA THR A 6 14.78 -2.10 2.62
C THR A 6 16.29 -2.32 2.45
N GLY A 7 17.13 -1.43 3.01
CA GLY A 7 18.58 -1.62 3.09
C GLY A 7 18.97 -2.88 3.87
N GLN A 8 18.37 -3.10 5.05
CA GLN A 8 18.60 -4.32 5.84
C GLN A 8 18.22 -5.59 5.06
N LEU A 9 17.15 -5.54 4.27
CA LEU A 9 16.78 -6.67 3.41
C LEU A 9 17.84 -6.94 2.33
N PHE A 10 18.45 -5.90 1.74
CA PHE A 10 19.55 -6.09 0.79
C PHE A 10 20.77 -6.73 1.43
N ASP A 11 21.14 -6.35 2.65
CA ASP A 11 22.24 -6.97 3.38
C ASP A 11 22.01 -8.49 3.50
N GLU A 12 20.77 -8.89 3.80
CA GLU A 12 20.43 -10.31 3.86
C GLU A 12 20.34 -11.00 2.50
N ILE A 13 19.91 -10.30 1.45
CA ILE A 13 19.98 -10.88 0.11
C ILE A 13 21.43 -11.11 -0.29
N ILE A 14 22.34 -10.20 0.04
CA ILE A 14 23.77 -10.33 -0.25
C ILE A 14 24.37 -11.49 0.55
N SER A 15 23.93 -11.72 1.80
CA SER A 15 24.39 -12.85 2.61
C SER A 15 24.06 -14.21 1.96
N TYR A 16 22.87 -14.35 1.37
CA TYR A 16 22.50 -15.54 0.58
C TYR A 16 23.08 -15.57 -0.84
N TYR A 17 23.25 -14.40 -1.46
CA TYR A 17 23.65 -14.24 -2.85
C TYR A 17 24.78 -13.21 -3.01
N PRO A 18 26.04 -13.54 -2.66
CA PRO A 18 27.15 -12.59 -2.72
C PRO A 18 27.40 -12.01 -4.13
N SER A 19 27.04 -12.76 -5.18
CA SER A 19 27.12 -12.28 -6.57
C SER A 19 26.21 -11.09 -6.86
N TYR A 20 25.17 -10.86 -6.04
CA TYR A 20 24.23 -9.77 -6.18
C TYR A 20 24.80 -8.43 -5.70
N GLU A 21 25.82 -8.43 -4.84
CA GLU A 21 26.44 -7.24 -4.28
C GLU A 21 26.87 -6.25 -5.36
N ARG A 22 27.57 -6.72 -6.40
CA ARG A 22 28.03 -5.85 -7.50
C ARG A 22 26.90 -5.11 -8.19
N ARG A 23 25.70 -5.70 -8.24
CA ARG A 23 24.54 -5.11 -8.90
C ARG A 23 23.89 -4.04 -8.02
N VAL A 24 23.85 -4.25 -6.71
CA VAL A 24 23.34 -3.27 -5.74
C VAL A 24 24.31 -2.09 -5.64
N SER A 25 25.61 -2.36 -5.54
CA SER A 25 26.64 -1.32 -5.38
C SER A 25 26.80 -0.40 -6.59
N ALA A 26 26.29 -0.78 -7.76
CA ALA A 26 26.30 0.08 -8.94
C ALA A 26 25.31 1.25 -8.87
N ASP A 27 24.17 1.05 -8.18
CA ASP A 27 23.12 2.06 -7.97
C ASP A 27 22.32 1.73 -6.69
N PRO A 28 22.90 1.93 -5.50
CA PRO A 28 22.29 1.50 -4.25
C PRO A 28 21.01 2.26 -3.93
N GLU A 29 20.99 3.58 -4.15
CA GLU A 29 19.80 4.39 -3.88
C GLU A 29 18.65 4.07 -4.83
N GLY A 30 18.93 3.96 -6.13
CA GLY A 30 17.91 3.62 -7.12
C GLY A 30 17.36 2.21 -6.93
N MET A 31 18.17 1.26 -6.43
CA MET A 31 17.71 -0.08 -6.08
C MET A 31 16.82 -0.08 -4.83
N ILE A 32 17.21 0.67 -3.78
CA ILE A 32 16.38 0.86 -2.59
C ILE A 32 15.04 1.47 -2.96
N ASP A 33 15.00 2.49 -3.82
CA ASP A 33 13.75 3.15 -4.21
C ASP A 33 12.81 2.22 -4.98
N LYS A 34 13.36 1.47 -5.95
CA LYS A 34 12.58 0.49 -6.72
C LYS A 34 12.00 -0.61 -5.84
N TRP A 35 12.80 -1.11 -4.90
CA TRP A 35 12.36 -2.17 -3.98
C TRP A 35 11.37 -1.65 -2.95
N GLN A 36 11.59 -0.45 -2.41
CA GLN A 36 10.69 0.18 -1.46
C GLN A 36 9.32 0.41 -2.09
N ALA A 37 9.24 0.84 -3.36
CA ALA A 37 7.97 1.02 -4.05
C ALA A 37 7.14 -0.28 -4.12
N VAL A 38 7.79 -1.43 -4.31
CA VAL A 38 7.14 -2.74 -4.36
C VAL A 38 6.82 -3.28 -2.96
N LEU A 39 7.70 -3.04 -2.00
CA LEU A 39 7.64 -3.62 -0.65
C LEU A 39 7.07 -2.66 0.40
N GLN A 40 6.51 -1.51 -0.01
CA GLN A 40 6.00 -0.48 0.90
C GLN A 40 4.97 -1.02 1.91
N HIS A 41 4.17 -2.02 1.53
CA HIS A 41 3.17 -2.65 2.41
C HIS A 41 3.58 -4.02 2.96
N THR A 42 4.81 -4.45 2.69
CA THR A 42 5.35 -5.70 3.21
C THR A 42 6.14 -5.40 4.50
N PRO A 43 5.88 -6.09 5.62
CA PRO A 43 6.73 -6.02 6.81
C PRO A 43 8.11 -6.65 6.56
N LEU A 44 9.17 -6.10 7.16
CA LEU A 44 10.54 -6.62 6.99
C LEU A 44 10.64 -8.11 7.39
N ASP A 45 10.12 -8.47 8.55
CA ASP A 45 10.16 -9.86 9.05
C ASP A 45 9.52 -10.86 8.08
N PHE A 46 8.43 -10.45 7.42
CA PHE A 46 7.78 -11.26 6.39
C PHE A 46 8.67 -11.43 5.16
N ALA A 47 9.27 -10.33 4.68
CA ALA A 47 10.17 -10.37 3.52
C ALA A 47 11.41 -11.23 3.80
N ILE A 48 11.99 -11.14 4.99
CA ILE A 48 13.12 -11.99 5.43
C ILE A 48 12.69 -13.46 5.49
N ALA A 49 11.53 -13.77 6.07
CA ALA A 49 11.03 -15.15 6.12
C ALA A 49 10.84 -15.73 4.70
N LYS A 50 10.28 -14.93 3.78
CA LYS A 50 10.13 -15.33 2.37
C LYS A 50 11.46 -15.47 1.64
N LEU A 51 12.44 -14.63 1.95
CA LEU A 51 13.79 -14.75 1.42
C LEU A 51 14.44 -16.07 1.86
N LYS A 52 14.31 -16.44 3.15
CA LYS A 52 14.81 -17.71 3.68
C LYS A 52 14.17 -18.92 3.00
N GLU A 53 12.84 -18.88 2.84
CA GLU A 53 12.11 -19.91 2.10
C GLU A 53 12.60 -20.00 0.66
N TYR A 54 12.73 -18.88 -0.04
CA TYR A 54 13.22 -18.80 -1.41
C TYR A 54 14.65 -19.36 -1.55
N ALA A 55 15.57 -18.95 -0.67
CA ALA A 55 16.97 -19.38 -0.70
C ALA A 55 17.16 -20.85 -0.31
N SER A 56 16.19 -21.46 0.38
CA SER A 56 16.23 -22.88 0.73
C SER A 56 16.01 -23.82 -0.47
N LEU A 57 15.48 -23.30 -1.58
CA LEU A 57 15.19 -24.09 -2.77
C LEU A 57 16.44 -24.22 -3.67
N PRO A 58 16.90 -25.44 -3.99
CA PRO A 58 18.14 -25.65 -4.76
C PRO A 58 18.15 -25.03 -6.17
N ASP A 59 16.97 -24.84 -6.76
CA ASP A 59 16.83 -24.27 -8.10
C ASP A 59 17.00 -22.75 -8.13
N ASN A 60 16.91 -22.09 -6.97
CA ASN A 60 17.02 -20.64 -6.84
C ASN A 60 18.46 -20.19 -6.72
N ARG A 61 19.20 -20.30 -7.84
CA ARG A 61 20.62 -19.91 -7.95
C ARG A 61 20.85 -18.39 -8.00
N PHE A 62 19.79 -17.60 -8.15
CA PHE A 62 19.85 -16.15 -8.32
C PHE A 62 19.02 -15.45 -7.25
N ALA A 63 19.40 -14.22 -6.91
CA ALA A 63 18.65 -13.40 -5.96
C ALA A 63 17.19 -13.17 -6.43
N PRO A 64 16.23 -13.16 -5.50
CA PRO A 64 14.83 -12.97 -5.84
C PRO A 64 14.54 -11.56 -6.35
N HIS A 65 13.50 -11.45 -7.17
CA HIS A 65 12.87 -10.17 -7.50
C HIS A 65 12.06 -9.67 -6.29
N PRO A 66 11.91 -8.36 -6.03
CA PRO A 66 11.15 -7.85 -4.87
C PRO A 66 9.71 -8.38 -4.82
N GLY A 67 9.09 -8.61 -5.98
CA GLY A 67 7.75 -9.22 -6.08
C GLY A 67 7.64 -10.65 -5.51
N ALA A 68 8.74 -11.41 -5.48
CA ALA A 68 8.76 -12.75 -4.86
C ALA A 68 8.77 -12.68 -3.32
N LEU A 69 9.21 -11.55 -2.76
CA LEU A 69 9.25 -11.30 -1.32
C LEU A 69 8.07 -10.45 -0.85
N ALA A 70 7.34 -9.83 -1.79
CA ALA A 70 6.18 -9.04 -1.49
C ALA A 70 5.06 -9.92 -0.91
N LYS A 71 4.37 -9.41 0.10
CA LYS A 71 3.10 -10.01 0.52
C LYS A 71 2.11 -9.84 -0.64
N VAL A 72 1.77 -10.93 -1.33
CA VAL A 72 0.71 -10.91 -2.34
C VAL A 72 -0.58 -10.58 -1.60
N LYS A 73 -1.05 -9.32 -1.71
CA LYS A 73 -2.36 -8.95 -1.19
C LYS A 73 -3.38 -9.82 -1.88
N THR A 74 -4.07 -10.64 -1.09
CA THR A 74 -5.18 -11.45 -1.59
C THR A 74 -6.24 -10.52 -2.21
N GLU A 75 -7.04 -11.03 -3.14
CA GLU A 75 -8.12 -10.26 -3.75
C GLU A 75 -9.09 -9.69 -2.69
N LEU A 76 -9.26 -10.43 -1.60
CA LEU A 76 -10.01 -10.02 -0.42
C LEU A 76 -9.39 -8.83 0.32
N GLU A 77 -8.07 -8.83 0.54
CA GLU A 77 -7.38 -7.69 1.15
C GLU A 77 -7.47 -6.44 0.26
N ARG A 78 -7.36 -6.59 -1.06
CA ARG A 78 -7.57 -5.49 -2.02
C ARG A 78 -9.00 -4.95 -1.97
N TYR A 79 -9.99 -5.82 -1.85
CA TYR A 79 -11.39 -5.44 -1.71
C TYR A 79 -11.65 -4.62 -0.44
N TYR A 80 -11.14 -5.05 0.71
CA TYR A 80 -11.34 -4.33 1.97
C TYR A 80 -10.66 -2.95 1.98
N GLU A 81 -9.49 -2.81 1.36
CA GLU A 81 -8.85 -1.50 1.20
C GLU A 81 -9.67 -0.55 0.34
N GLN A 82 -10.26 -1.04 -0.76
CA GLN A 82 -11.16 -0.23 -1.58
C GLN A 82 -12.40 0.22 -0.79
N GLN A 83 -12.95 -0.67 0.05
CA GLN A 83 -14.13 -0.36 0.86
C GLN A 83 -13.81 0.69 1.94
N GLN A 84 -12.64 0.59 2.60
CA GLN A 84 -12.18 1.58 3.57
C GLN A 84 -11.93 2.94 2.90
N ALA A 85 -11.29 2.96 1.73
CA ALA A 85 -11.05 4.18 0.97
C ALA A 85 -12.37 4.85 0.56
N ALA A 86 -13.34 4.08 0.06
CA ALA A 86 -14.67 4.59 -0.28
C ALA A 86 -15.40 5.16 0.96
N GLY A 87 -15.27 4.50 2.11
CA GLY A 87 -15.81 4.99 3.38
C GLY A 87 -15.20 6.34 3.79
N ALA A 88 -13.88 6.50 3.67
CA ALA A 88 -13.18 7.74 3.98
C ALA A 88 -13.64 8.89 3.08
N VAL A 89 -13.75 8.67 1.77
CA VAL A 89 -14.26 9.67 0.80
C VAL A 89 -15.70 10.07 1.11
N THR A 90 -16.54 9.11 1.50
CA THR A 90 -17.94 9.38 1.83
C THR A 90 -18.06 10.27 3.09
N LEU A 91 -17.24 10.00 4.10
CA LEU A 91 -17.19 10.83 5.31
C LEU A 91 -16.73 12.25 4.99
N GLU A 92 -15.69 12.38 4.18
CA GLU A 92 -15.18 13.68 3.74
C GLU A 92 -16.24 14.47 2.95
N MET A 93 -16.91 13.84 1.99
CA MET A 93 -18.02 14.45 1.26
C MET A 93 -19.17 14.87 2.19
N TRP A 94 -19.47 14.08 3.21
CA TRP A 94 -20.55 14.37 4.14
C TRP A 94 -20.23 15.56 5.05
N ASP A 95 -19.00 15.64 5.54
CA ASP A 95 -18.52 16.79 6.29
C ASP A 95 -18.50 18.05 5.42
N ASP A 96 -18.13 17.93 4.14
CA ASP A 96 -18.14 19.04 3.19
C ASP A 96 -19.55 19.52 2.87
N MET A 97 -20.51 18.61 2.67
CA MET A 97 -21.92 18.94 2.53
C MET A 97 -22.46 19.62 3.77
N ARG A 98 -22.12 19.12 4.97
CA ARG A 98 -22.56 19.72 6.23
C ARG A 98 -21.99 21.14 6.41
N ARG A 99 -20.75 21.38 6.01
CA ARG A 99 -20.12 22.72 6.06
C ARG A 99 -20.71 23.70 5.05
N LYS A 100 -21.08 23.21 3.85
CA LYS A 100 -21.61 24.04 2.74
C LYS A 100 -23.14 24.10 2.71
N ALA A 101 -23.82 23.34 3.56
CA ALA A 101 -25.27 23.32 3.64
C ALA A 101 -25.79 24.65 4.15
N VAL A 102 -26.38 25.43 3.25
CA VAL A 102 -27.21 26.58 3.60
C VAL A 102 -28.61 26.05 3.92
N PRO A 103 -29.20 26.40 5.07
CA PRO A 103 -30.57 26.00 5.37
C PRO A 103 -31.52 26.53 4.28
N PRO A 104 -32.56 25.77 3.91
CA PRO A 104 -33.53 26.23 2.92
C PRO A 104 -34.24 27.49 3.43
N THR A 105 -34.47 28.44 2.53
CA THR A 105 -35.14 29.72 2.83
C THR A 105 -36.60 29.49 3.21
N GLU A 106 -37.22 30.45 3.89
CA GLU A 106 -38.64 30.35 4.29
C GLU A 106 -39.57 30.10 3.09
N GLU A 107 -39.32 30.75 1.95
CA GLU A 107 -40.09 30.51 0.71
C GLU A 107 -39.95 29.08 0.20
N GLN A 108 -38.75 28.51 0.27
CA GLN A 108 -38.50 27.12 -0.13
C GLN A 108 -39.17 26.14 0.83
N ARG A 109 -39.15 26.42 2.15
CA ARG A 109 -39.84 25.60 3.15
C ARG A 109 -41.35 25.62 2.95
N ARG A 110 -41.93 26.81 2.77
CA ARG A 110 -43.37 27.00 2.51
C ARG A 110 -43.81 26.26 1.25
N LYS A 111 -43.03 26.33 0.17
CA LYS A 111 -43.34 25.63 -1.09
C LYS A 111 -43.28 24.10 -0.93
N VAL A 112 -42.38 23.59 -0.09
CA VAL A 112 -42.32 22.15 0.23
C VAL A 112 -43.50 21.72 1.12
N GLU A 113 -43.97 22.57 2.03
CA GLU A 113 -45.17 22.32 2.84
C GLU A 113 -46.44 22.30 1.97
N GLU A 114 -46.61 23.28 1.07
CA GLU A 114 -47.69 23.32 0.08
C GLU A 114 -47.69 22.06 -0.81
N LEU A 115 -46.52 21.60 -1.28
CA LEU A 115 -46.39 20.37 -2.08
C LEU A 115 -46.62 19.08 -1.28
N ARG A 116 -46.41 19.11 0.05
CA ARG A 116 -46.67 17.99 0.95
C ARG A 116 -48.13 17.90 1.42
N GLY A 117 -48.99 18.83 1.00
CA GLY A 117 -50.42 18.82 1.32
C GLY A 117 -50.72 19.10 2.78
N ARG A 118 -49.89 19.90 3.46
CA ARG A 118 -50.19 20.49 4.77
C ARG A 118 -50.44 21.97 4.63
#